data_AF-A0A2E4M2L1-F1
#
_entry.id   AF-A0A2E4M2L1-F1
#
_cell.length_a   1.000
_cell.length_b   1.000
_cell.length_c   1.000
_cell.angle_alpha   90.00
_cell.angle_beta   90.00
_cell.angle_gamma   90.00
#
_symmetry.space_group_name_H-M   'P 1'
#
loop_
_entity.id
_entity.type
_entity.pdbx_description
1 polymer ?
#
loop_
_entity_poly.entity_id
_entity_poly.type
_entity_poly.pdbx_seq_one_letter_code
_entity_poly.pdbx_strand_id
1 'polypeptide(L)'
;MLIRNVIERITGENRLRELARTVAQSCGDAIWTRVEGGIENMSTPEARGYVRGRAGIIVRRQVSTAAQHNEVKPSRHSRLLELTMQSVIDGMIQRKLAHTHVPALKRAA
;
A
#
# COMPACT_ATOMS: atom_id res chain seq x y z
N MET A 1 6.38 -34.85 -8.97
CA MET A 1 7.02 -33.77 -8.17
C MET A 1 6.71 -32.34 -8.64
N LEU A 2 6.09 -32.11 -9.81
CA LEU A 2 5.79 -30.76 -10.31
C LEU A 2 4.65 -30.04 -9.55
N ILE A 3 3.59 -30.77 -9.17
CA ILE A 3 2.38 -30.19 -8.56
C ILE A 3 2.66 -29.57 -7.17
N ARG A 4 3.50 -30.23 -6.36
CA ARG A 4 3.84 -29.74 -5.00
C ARG A 4 4.57 -28.39 -5.04
N ASN A 5 5.54 -28.21 -5.94
CA ASN A 5 6.27 -26.96 -6.12
C ASN A 5 5.37 -25.80 -6.59
N VAL A 6 4.36 -26.11 -7.42
CA VAL A 6 3.39 -25.10 -7.88
C VAL A 6 2.49 -24.67 -6.73
N ILE A 7 1.98 -25.61 -5.94
CA ILE A 7 1.14 -25.31 -4.77
C ILE A 7 1.93 -24.48 -3.75
N GLU A 8 3.17 -24.89 -3.41
CA GLU A 8 4.02 -24.15 -2.46
C GLU A 8 4.34 -22.73 -2.94
N ARG A 9 4.58 -22.54 -4.24
CA ARG A 9 4.75 -21.20 -4.84
C ARG A 9 3.48 -20.36 -4.73
N ILE A 10 2.32 -20.92 -5.06
CA ILE A 10 1.04 -20.20 -5.01
C ILE A 10 0.70 -19.83 -3.57
N THR A 11 0.77 -20.77 -2.63
CA THR A 11 0.51 -20.53 -1.22
C THR A 11 1.52 -19.51 -0.65
N GLY A 12 2.79 -19.63 -1.03
CA GLY A 12 3.83 -18.70 -0.62
C GLY A 12 3.65 -17.29 -1.16
N GLU A 13 3.18 -17.12 -2.40
CA GLU A 13 2.88 -15.80 -2.99
C GLU A 13 1.60 -15.19 -2.41
N ASN A 14 0.56 -15.99 -2.18
CA ASN A 14 -0.68 -15.52 -1.55
C ASN A 14 -0.42 -15.01 -0.13
N ARG A 15 0.38 -15.73 0.67
CA ARG A 15 0.80 -15.26 2.01
C ARG A 15 1.58 -13.94 1.93
N LEU A 16 2.48 -13.80 0.96
CA LEU A 16 3.25 -12.57 0.79
C LEU A 16 2.36 -11.39 0.40
N ARG A 17 1.37 -11.60 -0.47
CA ARG A 17 0.36 -10.59 -0.84
C ARG A 17 -0.54 -10.21 0.33
N GLU A 18 -0.94 -11.18 1.15
CA GLU A 18 -1.72 -10.91 2.36
C GLU A 18 -0.91 -10.04 3.32
N LEU A 19 0.33 -10.43 3.63
CA LEU A 19 1.22 -9.65 4.47
C LEU A 19 1.42 -8.23 3.92
N ALA A 20 1.65 -8.09 2.60
CA ALA A 20 1.77 -6.78 1.96
C ALA A 20 0.52 -5.91 2.16
N ARG A 21 -0.68 -6.49 2.07
CA ARG A 21 -1.95 -5.79 2.32
C ARG A 21 -2.07 -5.36 3.79
N THR A 22 -1.75 -6.24 4.74
CA THR A 22 -1.73 -5.91 6.17
C THR A 22 -0.77 -4.77 6.48
N VAL A 23 0.46 -4.81 5.95
CA VAL A 23 1.45 -3.74 6.15
C VAL A 23 1.00 -2.45 5.48
N ALA A 24 0.39 -2.52 4.29
CA ALA A 24 -0.13 -1.34 3.61
C ALA A 24 -1.25 -0.67 4.43
N GLN A 25 -2.16 -1.45 4.99
CA GLN A 25 -3.23 -0.97 5.86
C GLN A 25 -2.68 -0.29 7.11
N SER A 26 -1.68 -0.88 7.77
CA SER A 26 -1.06 -0.28 8.96
C SER A 26 -0.32 1.03 8.68
N CYS A 27 0.11 1.25 7.43
CA CYS A 27 0.73 2.51 6.99
C CYS A 27 -0.30 3.58 6.60
N GLY A 28 -1.56 3.19 6.38
CA GLY A 28 -2.55 3.98 5.65
C GLY A 28 -2.74 5.39 6.21
N ASP A 29 -3.00 5.52 7.51
CA ASP A 29 -3.28 6.83 8.12
C ASP A 29 -2.04 7.71 8.19
N ALA A 30 -0.88 7.15 8.54
CA ALA A 30 0.37 7.89 8.59
C ALA A 30 0.80 8.44 7.22
N ILE A 31 0.43 7.75 6.14
CA ILE A 31 0.67 8.21 4.77
C ILE A 31 -0.39 9.22 4.38
N TRP A 32 -1.67 8.97 4.69
CA TRP A 32 -2.78 9.86 4.39
C TRP A 32 -2.54 11.27 4.93
N THR A 33 -2.18 11.41 6.20
CA THR A 33 -1.84 12.71 6.83
C THR A 33 -0.75 13.48 6.08
N ARG A 34 0.15 12.79 5.36
CA ARG A 34 1.24 13.41 4.60
C ARG A 34 0.89 13.76 3.17
N VAL A 35 -0.18 13.19 2.62
CA VAL A 35 -0.51 13.30 1.20
C VAL A 35 -1.84 14.00 0.94
N GLU A 36 -2.80 13.94 1.85
CA GLU A 36 -4.17 14.45 1.68
C GLU A 36 -4.21 15.86 1.08
N GLY A 37 -3.57 16.84 1.73
CA GLY A 37 -3.58 18.23 1.26
C GLY A 37 -2.80 18.48 -0.04
N GLY A 38 -1.95 17.54 -0.47
CA GLY A 38 -1.20 17.65 -1.72
C GLY A 38 -1.90 17.00 -2.90
N ILE A 39 -2.64 15.90 -2.69
CA ILE A 39 -3.17 15.08 -3.77
C ILE A 39 -4.55 15.53 -4.27
N GLU A 40 -5.29 16.33 -3.52
CA GLU A 40 -6.70 16.66 -3.77
C GLU A 40 -6.96 17.08 -5.23
N ASN A 41 -6.16 18.04 -5.72
CA ASN A 41 -6.30 18.64 -7.05
C ASN A 41 -5.45 17.96 -8.14
N MET A 42 -4.72 16.88 -7.80
CA MET A 42 -3.91 16.15 -8.76
C MET A 42 -4.77 15.19 -9.59
N SER A 43 -4.39 15.00 -10.86
CA SER A 43 -4.90 13.89 -11.66
C SER A 43 -4.49 12.55 -11.03
N THR A 44 -5.21 11.47 -11.34
CA THR A 44 -4.89 10.14 -10.80
C THR A 44 -3.44 9.71 -11.06
N PRO A 45 -2.86 9.87 -12.27
CA PRO A 45 -1.45 9.55 -12.51
C PRO A 45 -0.48 10.38 -11.65
N GLU A 46 -0.71 11.69 -11.51
CA GLU A 46 0.11 12.58 -10.68
C GLU A 46 0.03 12.20 -9.20
N ALA A 47 -1.18 11.98 -8.69
CA ALA A 47 -1.40 11.54 -7.31
C ALA A 47 -0.68 10.21 -7.03
N ARG A 48 -0.67 9.26 -7.98
CA ARG A 48 0.08 8.00 -7.83
C ARG A 48 1.59 8.25 -7.70
N GLY A 49 2.14 9.12 -8.54
CA GLY A 49 3.56 9.51 -8.48
C GLY A 49 3.90 10.20 -7.15
N TYR A 50 3.06 11.15 -6.74
CA TYR A 50 3.21 11.89 -5.49
C TYR A 50 3.16 10.96 -4.26
N VAL A 51 2.13 10.11 -4.15
CA VAL A 51 2.01 9.13 -3.06
C VAL A 51 3.22 8.21 -3.03
N ARG A 52 3.68 7.70 -4.18
CA ARG A 52 4.87 6.83 -4.24
C ARG A 52 6.09 7.50 -3.64
N GLY A 53 6.34 8.78 -3.98
CA GLY A 53 7.46 9.54 -3.44
C GLY A 53 7.38 9.75 -1.93
N ARG A 54 6.17 10.07 -1.42
CA ARG A 54 5.94 10.40 0.00
C ARG A 54 5.85 9.17 0.91
N ALA A 55 5.31 8.06 0.39
CA ALA A 55 5.12 6.82 1.14
C ALA A 55 6.41 6.02 1.32
N GLY A 56 7.39 6.16 0.42
CA GLY A 56 8.51 5.24 0.30
C GLY A 56 9.30 4.99 1.60
N ILE A 57 9.60 6.02 2.38
CA ILE A 57 10.35 5.87 3.64
C ILE A 57 9.54 5.11 4.70
N ILE A 58 8.26 5.45 4.84
CA ILE A 58 7.35 4.82 5.82
C ILE A 58 7.18 3.34 5.48
N VAL A 59 6.87 3.06 4.21
CA VAL A 59 6.65 1.68 3.75
C VAL A 59 7.93 0.86 3.88
N ARG A 60 9.10 1.38 3.51
CA ARG A 60 10.37 0.67 3.68
C ARG A 60 10.63 0.27 5.13
N ARG A 61 10.40 1.19 6.08
CA ARG A 61 10.57 0.91 7.50
C ARG A 61 9.61 -0.18 7.97
N GLN A 62 8.32 -0.05 7.63
CA GLN A 62 7.29 -1.00 8.08
C GLN A 62 7.44 -2.39 7.44
N VAL A 63 7.81 -2.44 6.16
CA VAL A 63 8.14 -3.70 5.46
C VAL A 63 9.34 -4.38 6.10
N SER A 64 10.39 -3.64 6.46
CA SER A 64 11.57 -4.21 7.12
C SER A 64 11.20 -4.86 8.46
N THR A 65 10.43 -4.17 9.30
CA THR A 65 9.93 -4.72 10.58
C THR A 65 9.02 -5.93 10.35
N ALA A 66 8.06 -5.85 9.43
CA ALA A 66 7.15 -6.94 9.15
C ALA A 66 7.86 -8.18 8.57
N ALA A 67 8.86 -7.97 7.71
CA ALA A 67 9.66 -9.04 7.13
C ALA A 67 10.46 -9.80 8.21
N GLN A 68 11.01 -9.09 9.20
CA GLN A 68 11.70 -9.70 10.34
C GLN A 68 10.74 -10.49 11.22
N HIS A 69 9.59 -9.92 11.61
CA HIS A 69 8.61 -10.59 12.47
C HIS A 69 7.97 -11.82 11.83
N ASN A 70 7.85 -11.85 10.49
CA ASN A 70 7.23 -12.96 9.76
C ASN A 70 8.25 -13.90 9.10
N GLU A 71 9.53 -13.80 9.48
CA GLU A 71 10.64 -14.64 8.98
C GLU A 71 10.68 -14.73 7.45
N VAL A 72 10.37 -13.61 6.78
CA VAL A 72 10.34 -13.56 5.32
C VAL A 72 11.77 -13.68 4.81
N LYS A 73 12.01 -14.65 3.93
CA LYS A 73 13.33 -14.84 3.30
C LYS A 73 13.82 -13.56 2.64
N PRO A 74 15.11 -13.17 2.79
CA PRO A 74 15.67 -11.95 2.20
C PRO A 74 15.41 -11.80 0.69
N SER A 75 15.45 -12.91 -0.05
CA SER A 75 15.14 -12.93 -1.50
C SER A 75 13.72 -12.48 -1.86
N ARG A 76 12.80 -12.41 -0.89
CA ARG A 76 11.41 -11.97 -1.09
C ARG A 76 11.14 -10.57 -0.53
N HIS A 77 12.13 -9.91 0.08
CA HIS A 77 11.94 -8.58 0.68
C HIS A 77 11.62 -7.51 -0.37
N SER A 78 12.33 -7.50 -1.51
CA SER A 78 12.02 -6.60 -2.63
C SER A 78 10.59 -6.80 -3.11
N ARG A 79 10.17 -8.07 -3.23
CA ARG A 79 8.82 -8.41 -3.68
C ARG A 79 7.75 -7.97 -2.68
N LEU A 80 7.99 -8.15 -1.39
CA LEU A 80 7.10 -7.66 -0.33
C LEU A 80 7.00 -6.13 -0.37
N LEU A 81 8.11 -5.43 -0.55
CA LEU A 81 8.15 -3.98 -0.66
C LEU A 81 7.33 -3.48 -1.85
N GLU A 82 7.51 -4.08 -3.03
CA GLU A 82 6.74 -3.75 -4.24
C GLU A 82 5.24 -3.94 -4.03
N LEU A 83 4.83 -5.11 -3.52
CA LEU A 83 3.42 -5.42 -3.27
C LEU A 83 2.80 -4.46 -2.25
N THR A 84 3.56 -4.10 -1.22
CA THR A 84 3.11 -3.17 -0.18
C THR A 84 2.97 -1.77 -0.75
N MET A 85 3.97 -1.28 -1.49
CA MET A 85 3.91 0.02 -2.16
C MET A 85 2.74 0.11 -3.13
N GLN A 86 2.50 -0.93 -3.92
CA GLN A 86 1.36 -0.98 -4.83
C GLN A 86 0.03 -0.88 -4.06
N SER A 87 -0.12 -1.69 -3.00
CA SER A 87 -1.34 -1.71 -2.17
C SER A 87 -1.58 -0.36 -1.47
N VAL A 88 -0.52 0.30 -0.99
CA VAL A 88 -0.59 1.66 -0.43
C VAL A 88 -1.07 2.66 -1.48
N ILE A 89 -0.44 2.68 -2.66
CA ILE A 89 -0.80 3.63 -3.71
C ILE A 89 -2.26 3.44 -4.10
N ASP A 90 -2.67 2.21 -4.36
CA ASP A 90 -4.05 1.91 -4.76
C ASP A 90 -5.03 2.31 -3.65
N GLY A 91 -4.71 2.02 -2.38
CA GLY A 91 -5.54 2.44 -1.23
C GLY A 91 -5.65 3.96 -1.08
N MET A 92 -4.56 4.71 -1.25
CA MET A 92 -4.57 6.18 -1.16
C MET A 92 -5.35 6.82 -2.30
N ILE A 93 -5.24 6.28 -3.52
CA ILE A 93 -6.03 6.75 -4.66
C ILE A 93 -7.51 6.45 -4.45
N GLN A 94 -7.87 5.25 -3.99
CA GLN A 94 -9.27 4.93 -3.66
C GLN A 94 -9.82 5.86 -2.57
N ARG A 95 -9.05 6.12 -1.52
CA ARG A 95 -9.42 7.07 -0.47
C ARG A 95 -9.61 8.49 -1.03
N LYS A 96 -8.70 8.99 -1.88
CA LYS A 96 -8.87 10.26 -2.59
C LYS A 96 -10.19 10.30 -3.35
N LEU A 97 -10.45 9.30 -4.19
CA LEU A 97 -11.67 9.23 -4.99
C LEU A 97 -12.92 9.25 -4.09
N ALA A 98 -12.93 8.49 -3.00
CA ALA A 98 -14.03 8.50 -2.04
C ALA A 98 -14.24 9.90 -1.42
N HIS A 99 -13.18 10.60 -1.03
CA HIS A 99 -13.25 11.95 -0.48
C HIS A 99 -13.75 12.99 -1.52
N THR A 100 -13.39 12.85 -2.80
CA THR A 100 -13.89 13.74 -3.87
C THR A 100 -15.38 13.55 -4.15
N HIS A 101 -15.95 12.36 -3.90
CA HIS A 101 -17.36 12.05 -4.19
C HIS A 101 -18.32 12.34 -3.04
N VAL A 102 -17.85 12.73 -1.84
CA VAL A 102 -18.74 13.20 -0.78
C VAL A 102 -19.20 14.61 -1.16
N PRO A 103 -20.49 14.85 -1.47
CA PRO A 103 -20.94 16.20 -1.77
C PRO A 103 -20.72 17.04 -0.52
N ALA A 104 -20.16 18.24 -0.69
CA ALA A 104 -20.23 19.27 0.33
C ALA A 104 -21.71 19.47 0.65
N LEU A 105 -22.20 18.85 1.73
CA LEU A 105 -23.42 19.27 2.39
C LEU A 105 -23.16 20.72 2.75
N LYS A 106 -23.60 21.62 1.86
CA LYS A 106 -23.76 23.04 2.14
C LYS A 106 -24.42 23.09 3.50
N ARG A 107 -23.65 23.48 4.52
CA ARG A 107 -24.22 23.91 5.79
C ARG A 107 -25.07 25.13 5.42
N ALA A 108 -26.37 24.91 5.25
CA ALA A 108 -27.33 25.98 5.18
C ALA A 108 -27.22 26.75 6.50
N ALA A 109 -26.73 27.98 6.41
CA ALA A 109 -26.81 28.98 7.45
C ALA A 109 -28.13 29.75 7.30
#